data_AF-A0A524GF14-F1
#
_entry.id   AF-A0A524GF14-F1
#
_cell.length_a   1.000
_cell.length_b   1.000
_cell.length_c   1.000
_cell.angle_alpha   90.00
_cell.angle_beta   90.00
_cell.angle_gamma   90.00
#
_symmetry.space_group_name_H-M   'P 1'
#
loop_
_entity.id
_entity.type
_entity.pdbx_description
1 polymer ?
#
loop_
_entity_poly.entity_id
_entity_poly.type
_entity_poly.pdbx_seq_one_letter_code
_entity_poly.pdbx_strand_id
1 'polypeptide(L)' 'AGVLYVNRPQGATTGAWPGYQAFGGWKGSGSTGKAIGSFYYLPLYLREQSQTVVE' A
#
# COMPACT_ATOMS: atom_id res chain seq x y z
N ALA A 1 0.90 7.51 -11.54
CA ALA A 1 1.55 6.27 -11.06
C ALA A 1 1.22 6.13 -9.59
N GLY A 2 1.18 4.91 -9.03
CA GLY A 2 0.93 4.73 -7.59
C GLY A 2 2.19 4.86 -6.72
N VAL A 3 3.37 4.85 -7.33
CA VAL A 3 4.66 5.12 -6.67
C VAL A 3 5.45 6.11 -7.53
N LEU A 4 6.11 7.06 -6.89
CA LEU A 4 6.95 8.08 -7.54
C LEU A 4 8.34 8.05 -6.94
N TYR A 5 9.34 8.15 -7.81
CA TYR A 5 10.75 8.24 -7.45
C TYR A 5 11.33 9.49 -8.10
N VAL A 6 12.16 10.23 -7.37
CA VAL A 6 12.74 11.50 -7.83
C VAL A 6 14.21 11.54 -7.40
N ASN A 7 15.10 11.87 -8.34
CA ASN A 7 16.53 12.19 -8.12
C ASN A 7 17.25 11.26 -7.11
N ARG A 8 17.17 9.94 -7.33
CA ARG A 8 17.77 8.94 -6.44
C ARG A 8 19.05 8.33 -7.03
N PRO A 9 20.06 7.97 -6.20
CA PRO A 9 21.37 7.51 -6.65
C PRO A 9 21.37 6.12 -7.32
N GLN A 10 20.36 5.29 -7.08
CA GLN A 10 20.23 3.97 -7.71
C GLN A 10 18.75 3.59 -7.87
N GLY A 11 18.40 2.94 -8.98
CA GLY A 11 17.05 2.45 -9.28
C GLY A 11 16.14 3.59 -9.72
N ALA A 12 15.99 3.82 -11.03
CA ALA A 12 15.24 4.97 -11.55
C ALA A 12 13.76 4.94 -11.14
N THR A 13 13.08 3.81 -11.32
CA THR A 13 11.66 3.62 -11.00
C THR A 13 11.36 2.27 -10.34
N THR A 14 12.40 1.54 -9.97
CA THR A 14 12.34 0.16 -9.45
C THR A 14 13.00 0.07 -8.07
N GLY A 15 12.95 -1.12 -7.46
CA GLY A 15 13.57 -1.36 -6.16
C GLY A 15 12.79 -0.74 -5.00
N ALA A 16 11.47 -0.84 -5.03
CA ALA A 16 10.63 -0.55 -3.87
C ALA A 16 10.98 -1.53 -2.73
N TRP A 17 11.31 -1.02 -1.55
CA TRP A 17 11.59 -1.84 -0.38
C TRP A 17 10.42 -1.84 0.60
N PRO A 18 10.03 -3.01 1.16
CA PRO A 18 9.01 -3.09 2.20
C PRO A 18 9.30 -2.12 3.36
N GLY A 19 8.26 -1.40 3.82
CA GLY A 19 8.37 -0.42 4.90
C GLY A 19 8.93 0.96 4.48
N TYR A 20 9.60 1.07 3.33
CA TYR A 20 10.13 2.35 2.84
C TYR A 20 9.31 2.92 1.68
N GLN A 21 8.93 2.07 0.72
CA GLN A 21 8.04 2.44 -0.38
C GLN A 21 6.95 1.40 -0.51
N ALA A 22 5.77 1.72 0.03
CA ALA A 22 4.60 0.90 -0.25
C ALA A 22 4.37 0.85 -1.77
N PHE A 23 4.27 -0.36 -2.32
CA PHE A 23 4.26 -0.57 -3.77
C PHE A 23 2.86 -0.89 -4.28
N GLY A 24 2.37 -0.11 -5.23
CA GLY A 24 1.04 -0.28 -5.78
C GLY A 24 0.78 0.65 -6.95
N GLY A 25 -0.23 0.31 -7.75
CA GLY A 25 -0.67 1.09 -8.91
C GLY A 25 -2.01 1.78 -8.69
N TRP A 26 -2.37 2.61 -9.66
CA TRP A 26 -3.68 3.27 -9.78
C TRP A 26 -4.23 3.09 -11.19
N LYS A 27 -5.52 3.33 -11.42
CA LYS A 27 -6.21 3.06 -12.71
C LYS A 27 -6.06 1.57 -13.10
N GLY A 28 -5.76 1.25 -14.35
CA GLY A 28 -5.59 -0.14 -14.81
C GLY A 28 -4.40 -0.90 -14.19
N SER A 29 -3.55 -0.25 -13.39
CA SER A 29 -2.38 -0.88 -12.76
C SER A 29 -2.62 -1.33 -11.31
N GLY A 30 -3.85 -1.23 -10.80
CA GLY A 30 -4.19 -1.67 -9.45
C GLY A 30 -5.68 -1.88 -9.26
N SER A 31 -6.05 -2.81 -8.39
CA SER A 31 -7.46 -3.20 -8.16
C SER A 31 -8.02 -2.70 -6.84
N THR A 32 -7.20 -2.61 -5.80
CA THR A 32 -7.64 -2.28 -4.43
C THR A 32 -7.32 -0.84 -4.01
N GLY A 33 -6.38 -0.19 -4.71
CA GLY A 33 -5.80 1.08 -4.26
C GLY A 33 -5.04 1.01 -2.94
N LYS A 34 -4.81 -0.20 -2.38
CA LYS A 34 -4.04 -0.43 -1.16
C LYS A 34 -2.74 -1.17 -1.53
N ALA A 35 -1.64 -0.44 -1.45
CA ALA A 35 -0.31 -0.92 -1.85
C ALA A 35 0.26 -1.97 -0.87
N ILE A 36 1.06 -2.92 -1.38
CA ILE A 36 1.78 -3.88 -0.54
C ILE A 36 2.83 -3.16 0.30
N GLY A 37 3.00 -3.62 1.55
CA GLY A 37 3.88 -2.97 2.52
C GLY A 37 3.33 -1.64 3.07
N SER A 38 2.10 -1.26 2.75
CA SER A 38 1.38 -0.16 3.42
C SER A 38 0.60 -0.66 4.63
N PHE A 39 0.21 0.26 5.52
CA PHE A 39 -0.69 0.01 6.64
C PHE A 39 -2.07 -0.53 6.22
N TYR A 40 -2.47 -0.29 4.97
CA TYR A 40 -3.78 -0.67 4.46
C TYR A 40 -3.80 -2.00 3.73
N TYR A 41 -2.65 -2.69 3.61
CA TYR A 41 -2.58 -3.96 2.90
C TYR A 41 -3.21 -5.10 3.70
N LEU A 42 -2.85 -5.23 4.98
CA LEU A 42 -3.36 -6.31 5.83
C LEU A 42 -4.89 -6.25 6.02
N PRO A 43 -5.51 -5.07 6.26
CA PRO A 43 -6.96 -4.98 6.35
C PRO A 43 -7.75 -5.46 5.14
N LEU A 44 -7.15 -5.55 3.94
CA LEU A 44 -7.81 -6.15 2.77
C LEU A 44 -8.24 -7.60 3.00
N TYR A 45 -7.56 -8.28 3.92
CA TYR A 45 -7.77 -9.69 4.24
C TYR A 45 -8.44 -9.89 5.59
N LEU A 46 -8.87 -8.80 6.24
CA LEU A 46 -9.59 -8.81 7.51
C LEU A 46 -11.01 -8.32 7.30
N ARG A 47 -11.88 -8.63 8.26
CA ARG A 47 -13.24 -8.06 8.33
C ARG A 47 -13.29 -7.05 9.45
N GLU A 48 -13.65 -5.81 9.13
CA GLU A 48 -13.94 -4.80 10.15
C GLU A 48 -15.18 -5.22 10.96
N GLN A 49 -15.11 -5.04 12.28
CA GLN A 49 -16.20 -5.38 13.18
C GLN A 49 -16.26 -4.35 14.31
N SER A 50 -17.40 -3.66 14.41
CA SER A 50 -17.73 -2.81 15.56
C SER A 50 -18.35 -3.66 16.66
N GLN A 51 -17.91 -3.48 17.90
CA GLN A 51 -18.43 -4.17 19.08
C GLN A 51 -18.90 -3.14 20.09
N THR A 52 -20.22 -3.08 20.31
CA THR A 52 -20.82 -2.29 21.38
C THR A 52 -20.95 -3.17 22.61
N VAL A 53 -20.30 -2.79 23.71
CA VAL A 53 -20.42 -3.44 25.01
C VAL A 53 -21.37 -2.61 25.87
N VAL A 54 -22.41 -3.25 26.40
CA VAL A 54 -23.40 -2.65 27.32
C VAL A 54 -23.26 -3.37 28.67
N GLU A 55 -23.38 -2.62 29.77
CA GLU A 55 -23.38 -3.15 31.15
C GLU A 55 -24.72 -3.81 31.52
#